data_AF-W0QF28-F1
#
_entry.id   AF-W0QF28-F1
#
_cell.length_a   1.000
_cell.length_b   1.000
_cell.length_c   1.000
_cell.angle_alpha   90.00
_cell.angle_beta   90.00
_cell.angle_gamma   90.00
#
_symmetry.space_group_name_H-M   'P 1'
#
loop_
_entity.id
_entity.type
_entity.pdbx_description
1 polymer ?
#
loop_
_entity_poly.entity_id
_entity_poly.type
_entity_poly.pdbx_seq_one_letter_code
_entity_poly.pdbx_strand_id
1 'polypeptide(L)'
;MLKKALIVLLFSSSFAFANNLENLTAYNEPKYKISELDVKILIRQLNNIEQCIYPDLAKPDYQKIYDNWNVAEHLTIQYFEQRVLNDLLGREDFLAMQNDKASIEYFHQQHHKLNHQKANVDQEKCDAFKPTYQEMYQRMQNALAEQQKKKQ
;
A
#
# COMPACT_ATOMS: atom_id res chain seq x y z
N MET A 1 28.60 -53.51 52.07
CA MET A 1 28.39 -52.33 52.93
C MET A 1 28.94 -51.12 52.21
N LEU A 2 28.10 -50.08 52.04
CA LEU A 2 28.42 -48.82 51.35
C LEU A 2 29.68 -48.14 51.92
N LYS A 3 30.46 -47.49 51.05
CA LYS A 3 30.97 -46.11 51.27
C LYS A 3 31.61 -45.53 50.00
N LYS A 4 30.95 -44.47 49.48
CA LYS A 4 31.51 -43.19 48.97
C LYS A 4 32.30 -43.25 47.63
N ALA A 5 32.16 -42.33 46.67
CA ALA A 5 31.46 -41.06 46.59
C ALA A 5 31.14 -40.73 45.13
N LEU A 6 29.98 -40.09 44.92
CA LEU A 6 29.61 -39.33 43.75
C LEU A 6 30.44 -38.03 43.74
N ILE A 7 31.02 -37.65 42.59
CA ILE A 7 31.09 -36.29 42.05
C ILE A 7 31.41 -36.45 40.56
N VAL A 8 30.42 -36.22 39.71
CA VAL A 8 30.64 -35.70 38.35
C VAL A 8 29.68 -34.53 38.22
N LEU A 9 30.25 -33.33 38.22
CA LEU A 9 29.60 -32.08 37.84
C LEU A 9 29.24 -32.17 36.36
N LEU A 10 27.99 -32.49 36.05
CA LEU A 10 27.40 -32.13 34.76
C LEU A 10 26.61 -30.85 34.98
N PHE A 11 27.15 -29.77 34.43
CA PHE A 11 26.44 -28.51 34.23
C PHE A 11 25.21 -28.75 33.34
N SER A 12 24.08 -29.09 33.95
CA SER A 12 22.77 -28.96 33.33
C SER A 12 22.20 -27.58 33.68
N SER A 13 22.82 -26.51 33.17
CA SER A 13 22.05 -25.31 32.91
C SER A 13 21.34 -25.55 31.58
N SER A 14 20.19 -26.22 31.68
CA SER A 14 19.22 -26.28 30.61
C SER A 14 19.03 -24.85 30.12
N PHE A 15 19.49 -24.57 28.90
CA PHE A 15 18.91 -23.51 28.10
C PHE A 15 17.43 -23.89 27.95
N ALA A 16 16.60 -23.46 28.90
CA ALA A 16 15.22 -23.20 28.62
C ALA A 16 15.21 -21.98 27.69
N PHE A 17 15.55 -22.21 26.42
CA PHE A 17 14.77 -21.61 25.37
C PHE A 17 13.37 -22.17 25.61
N ALA A 18 12.62 -21.49 26.49
CA ALA A 18 11.18 -21.54 26.44
C ALA A 18 10.88 -21.10 25.01
N ASN A 19 10.61 -22.10 24.17
CA ASN A 19 9.95 -21.93 22.91
C ASN A 19 8.64 -21.22 23.23
N ASN A 20 8.65 -19.89 23.31
CA ASN A 20 7.50 -19.09 22.94
C ASN A 20 7.40 -19.14 21.41
N LEU A 21 7.22 -20.37 20.92
CA LEU A 21 6.67 -20.70 19.61
C LEU A 21 5.13 -20.73 19.75
N GLU A 22 4.59 -19.86 20.59
CA GLU A 22 3.16 -19.58 20.75
C GLU A 22 2.95 -18.07 20.62
N ASN A 23 3.46 -17.47 19.53
CA ASN A 23 2.83 -16.26 18.98
C ASN A 23 3.23 -15.92 17.54
N LEU A 24 3.68 -16.89 16.74
CA LEU A 24 4.06 -16.62 15.34
C LEU A 24 2.84 -16.54 14.39
N THR A 25 1.62 -16.70 14.91
CA THR A 25 0.36 -16.65 14.14
C THR A 25 -0.76 -15.96 14.91
N ALA A 26 -0.49 -14.89 15.64
CA ALA A 26 -1.55 -13.93 15.92
C ALA A 26 -1.95 -13.31 14.57
N TYR A 27 -2.94 -13.91 13.90
CA TYR A 27 -3.67 -13.26 12.82
C TYR A 27 -4.34 -12.05 13.46
N ASN A 28 -3.62 -10.93 13.47
CA ASN A 28 -4.16 -9.68 13.97
C ASN A 28 -5.28 -9.29 13.02
N GLU A 29 -6.52 -9.44 13.47
CA GLU A 29 -7.67 -8.92 12.73
C GLU A 29 -7.43 -7.43 12.43
N PRO A 30 -7.74 -6.98 11.20
CA PRO A 30 -7.52 -5.60 10.81
C PRO A 30 -8.38 -4.69 11.69
N LYS A 31 -7.75 -3.63 12.22
CA LYS A 31 -8.45 -2.62 13.04
C LYS A 31 -9.47 -1.82 12.24
N TYR A 32 -9.20 -1.63 10.95
CA TYR A 32 -10.11 -1.01 10.00
C TYR A 32 -10.37 -1.93 8.82
N LYS A 33 -11.64 -2.19 8.53
CA LYS A 33 -12.09 -2.95 7.35
C LYS A 33 -12.84 -2.02 6.43
N ILE A 34 -12.18 -1.53 5.39
CA ILE A 34 -12.84 -0.77 4.33
C ILE A 34 -13.99 -1.59 3.73
N SER A 35 -15.13 -0.93 3.45
CA SER A 35 -16.27 -1.61 2.87
C SER A 35 -16.04 -1.97 1.40
N GLU A 36 -16.70 -3.03 0.91
CA GLU A 36 -16.67 -3.36 -0.52
C GLU A 36 -17.21 -2.20 -1.40
N LEU A 37 -18.19 -1.45 -0.88
CA LEU A 37 -18.75 -0.28 -1.56
C LEU A 37 -17.68 0.81 -1.73
N ASP A 38 -16.95 1.14 -0.67
CA ASP A 38 -15.90 2.16 -0.71
C ASP A 38 -14.75 1.74 -1.63
N VAL A 39 -14.35 0.46 -1.60
CA VAL A 39 -13.33 -0.04 -2.55
C VAL A 39 -13.79 0.10 -4.01
N LYS A 40 -15.07 -0.18 -4.31
CA LYS A 40 -15.63 0.01 -5.65
C LYS A 40 -15.67 1.49 -6.06
N ILE A 41 -16.02 2.38 -5.13
CA ILE A 41 -16.01 3.83 -5.37
C ILE A 41 -14.59 4.30 -5.66
N LEU A 42 -13.62 3.87 -4.84
CA LEU A 42 -12.20 4.16 -5.01
C LEU A 42 -11.71 3.71 -6.38
N ILE A 43 -11.87 2.42 -6.73
CA ILE A 43 -11.40 1.87 -8.02
C ILE A 43 -11.99 2.67 -9.20
N ARG A 44 -13.29 2.99 -9.16
CA ARG A 44 -13.92 3.80 -10.20
C ARG A 44 -13.30 5.20 -10.31
N GLN A 45 -13.03 5.85 -9.18
CA GLN A 45 -12.42 7.17 -9.15
C GLN A 45 -10.97 7.14 -9.65
N LEU A 46 -10.18 6.14 -9.23
CA LEU A 46 -8.80 5.96 -9.69
C LEU A 46 -8.73 5.66 -11.18
N ASN A 47 -9.59 4.77 -11.69
CA ASN A 47 -9.65 4.52 -13.13
C ASN A 47 -10.03 5.76 -13.94
N ASN A 48 -10.95 6.59 -13.42
CA ASN A 48 -11.31 7.85 -14.06
C ASN A 48 -10.12 8.83 -14.09
N ILE A 49 -9.33 8.90 -13.00
CA ILE A 49 -8.11 9.71 -12.93
C ILE A 49 -7.06 9.19 -13.91
N GLU A 50 -6.75 7.89 -13.84
CA GLU A 50 -5.73 7.26 -14.66
C GLU A 50 -6.08 7.34 -16.14
N GLN A 51 -7.32 7.03 -16.54
CA GLN A 51 -7.76 7.09 -17.94
C GLN A 51 -7.99 8.53 -18.43
N CYS A 52 -8.11 9.51 -17.52
CA CYS A 52 -8.06 10.93 -17.91
C CYS A 52 -6.66 11.35 -18.36
N ILE A 53 -5.62 10.86 -17.68
CA ILE A 53 -4.22 11.18 -17.98
C ILE A 53 -3.65 10.28 -19.09
N TYR A 54 -3.99 8.99 -19.03
CA TYR A 54 -3.54 7.95 -19.95
C TYR A 54 -4.77 7.26 -20.58
N PRO A 55 -5.43 7.86 -21.58
CA PRO A 55 -6.64 7.29 -22.19
C PRO A 55 -6.46 5.88 -22.78
N ASP A 56 -5.23 5.55 -23.16
CA ASP A 56 -4.88 4.24 -23.71
C ASP A 56 -4.95 3.11 -22.67
N LEU A 57 -5.10 3.41 -21.38
CA LEU A 57 -5.38 2.41 -20.35
C LEU A 57 -6.75 1.71 -20.55
N ALA A 58 -7.64 2.28 -21.36
CA ALA A 58 -8.89 1.63 -21.78
C ALA A 58 -8.69 0.54 -22.85
N LYS A 59 -7.48 0.38 -23.40
CA LYS A 59 -7.16 -0.58 -24.48
C LYS A 59 -6.62 -1.91 -23.91
N PRO A 60 -6.73 -3.05 -24.63
CA PRO A 60 -6.31 -4.37 -24.11
C PRO A 60 -4.84 -4.51 -23.70
N ASP A 61 -3.94 -3.69 -24.23
CA ASP A 61 -2.48 -3.75 -23.98
C ASP A 61 -2.03 -2.66 -22.98
N TYR A 62 -2.93 -2.25 -22.08
CA TYR A 62 -2.70 -1.17 -21.12
C TYR A 62 -1.51 -1.44 -20.19
N GLN A 63 -1.13 -2.70 -19.97
CA GLN A 63 -0.04 -3.07 -19.06
C GLN A 63 1.29 -2.42 -19.48
N LYS A 64 1.54 -2.28 -20.78
CA LYS A 64 2.74 -1.59 -21.30
C LYS A 64 2.80 -0.12 -20.90
N ILE A 65 1.68 0.52 -20.59
CA ILE A 65 1.66 1.90 -20.13
C ILE A 65 2.26 1.95 -18.72
N TYR A 66 1.78 1.09 -17.81
CA TYR A 66 2.33 0.97 -16.47
C TYR A 66 3.81 0.56 -16.46
N ASP A 67 4.20 -0.36 -17.35
CA ASP A 67 5.60 -0.81 -17.44
C ASP A 67 6.58 0.31 -17.88
N ASN A 68 6.06 1.35 -18.54
CA ASN A 68 6.83 2.50 -19.00
C ASN A 68 6.74 3.71 -18.07
N TRP A 69 5.97 3.63 -16.98
CA TRP A 69 5.89 4.73 -16.02
C TRP A 69 7.24 4.96 -15.35
N ASN A 70 7.66 6.22 -15.34
CA ASN A 70 8.81 6.64 -14.57
C ASN A 70 8.43 6.82 -13.09
N VAL A 71 9.45 6.98 -12.23
CA VAL A 71 9.26 7.12 -10.77
C VAL A 71 8.33 8.29 -10.41
N ALA A 72 8.39 9.41 -11.12
CA ALA A 72 7.53 10.56 -10.84
C ALA A 72 6.07 10.28 -11.21
N GLU A 73 5.79 9.50 -12.25
CA GLU A 73 4.43 9.08 -12.61
C GLU A 73 3.84 8.19 -11.51
N HIS A 74 4.59 7.18 -11.07
CA HIS A 74 4.18 6.32 -9.95
C HIS A 74 3.87 7.12 -8.67
N LEU A 75 4.77 8.03 -8.27
CA LEU A 75 4.58 8.84 -7.06
C LEU A 75 3.40 9.81 -7.17
N THR A 76 3.13 10.31 -8.38
CA THR A 76 2.01 11.22 -8.62
C THR A 76 0.68 10.49 -8.53
N ILE A 77 0.56 9.33 -9.17
CA ILE A 77 -0.64 8.49 -9.07
C ILE A 77 -0.86 8.02 -7.64
N GLN A 78 0.20 7.57 -6.94
CA GLN A 78 0.11 7.20 -5.52
C GLN A 78 -0.35 8.37 -4.64
N TYR A 79 0.11 9.60 -4.92
CA TYR A 79 -0.38 10.78 -4.19
C TYR A 79 -1.90 10.97 -4.36
N PHE A 80 -2.42 10.85 -5.59
CA PHE A 80 -3.85 10.96 -5.83
C PHE A 80 -4.63 9.79 -5.26
N GLU A 81 -4.10 8.57 -5.28
CA GLU A 81 -4.69 7.41 -4.63
C GLU A 81 -4.90 7.67 -3.14
N GLN A 82 -3.85 8.10 -2.44
CA GLN A 82 -3.92 8.40 -1.01
C GLN A 82 -4.89 9.54 -0.70
N ARG A 83 -4.94 10.56 -1.57
CA ARG A 83 -5.87 11.68 -1.43
C ARG A 83 -7.32 11.22 -1.59
N VAL A 84 -7.63 10.48 -2.66
CA VAL A 84 -8.98 9.96 -2.92
C VAL A 84 -9.43 9.04 -1.79
N LEU A 85 -8.53 8.18 -1.31
CA LEU A 85 -8.81 7.27 -0.21
C LEU A 85 -9.08 8.03 1.11
N ASN A 86 -8.29 9.05 1.42
CA ASN A 86 -8.52 9.91 2.57
C ASN A 86 -9.83 10.70 2.46
N ASP A 87 -10.16 11.22 1.27
CA ASP A 87 -11.40 11.96 1.03
C ASP A 87 -12.63 11.04 1.16
N LEU A 88 -12.50 9.77 0.77
CA LEU A 88 -13.56 8.77 0.83
C LEU A 88 -13.83 8.28 2.26
N LEU A 89 -12.78 7.92 3.00
CA LEU A 89 -12.92 7.34 4.35
C LEU A 89 -13.04 8.41 5.44
N GLY A 90 -12.56 9.62 5.17
CA GLY A 90 -12.30 10.61 6.20
C GLY A 90 -11.00 10.32 6.95
N ARG A 91 -10.47 11.37 7.59
CA ARG A 91 -9.10 11.36 8.13
C ARG A 91 -8.87 10.32 9.24
N GLU A 92 -9.83 10.12 10.13
CA GLU A 92 -9.68 9.20 11.27
C GLU A 92 -9.54 7.76 10.78
N ASP A 93 -10.48 7.30 9.95
CA ASP A 93 -10.50 5.96 9.38
C ASP A 93 -9.33 5.70 8.43
N PHE A 94 -8.98 6.71 7.61
CA PHE A 94 -7.79 6.64 6.77
C PHE A 94 -6.52 6.42 7.61
N LEU A 95 -6.35 7.17 8.70
CA LEU A 95 -5.20 6.98 9.60
C LEU A 95 -5.27 5.66 10.37
N ALA A 96 -6.45 5.21 10.77
CA ALA A 96 -6.63 3.92 11.43
C ALA A 96 -6.18 2.77 10.51
N MET A 97 -6.55 2.83 9.23
CA MET A 97 -6.12 1.88 8.21
C MET A 97 -4.61 1.98 7.94
N GLN A 98 -4.09 3.18 7.67
CA GLN A 98 -2.68 3.37 7.26
C GLN A 98 -1.67 3.03 8.36
N ASN A 99 -2.06 3.14 9.64
CA ASN A 99 -1.19 2.81 10.77
C ASN A 99 -1.29 1.33 11.21
N ASP A 100 -2.14 0.53 10.56
CA ASP A 100 -2.36 -0.86 10.91
C ASP A 100 -2.04 -1.79 9.73
N LYS A 101 -0.98 -2.58 9.87
CA LYS A 101 -0.50 -3.47 8.80
C LYS A 101 -1.58 -4.44 8.31
N ALA A 102 -2.35 -5.03 9.21
CA ALA A 102 -3.42 -5.95 8.84
C ALA A 102 -4.54 -5.25 8.05
N SER A 103 -4.86 -4.00 8.40
CA SER A 103 -5.84 -3.18 7.66
C SER A 103 -5.36 -2.85 6.25
N ILE A 104 -4.07 -2.50 6.08
CA ILE A 104 -3.48 -2.29 4.75
C ILE A 104 -3.52 -3.58 3.92
N GLU A 105 -3.15 -4.71 4.50
CA GLU A 105 -3.18 -6.01 3.82
C GLU A 105 -4.61 -6.38 3.39
N TYR A 106 -5.59 -6.15 4.27
CA TYR A 106 -7.00 -6.33 3.94
C TYR A 106 -7.46 -5.41 2.79
N PHE A 107 -7.08 -4.13 2.84
CA PHE A 107 -7.35 -3.19 1.75
C PHE A 107 -6.77 -3.67 0.41
N HIS A 108 -5.50 -4.08 0.37
CA HIS A 108 -4.87 -4.59 -0.84
C HIS A 108 -5.57 -5.84 -1.39
N GLN A 109 -6.02 -6.75 -0.52
CA GLN A 109 -6.80 -7.92 -0.93
C GLN A 109 -8.14 -7.52 -1.55
N GLN A 110 -8.88 -6.60 -0.93
CA GLN A 110 -10.15 -6.13 -1.48
C GLN A 110 -9.94 -5.37 -2.79
N HIS A 111 -8.94 -4.51 -2.85
CA HIS A 111 -8.58 -3.78 -4.06
C HIS A 111 -8.27 -4.76 -5.19
N HIS A 112 -7.37 -5.73 -4.99
CA HIS A 112 -7.03 -6.73 -6.00
C HIS A 112 -8.25 -7.53 -6.49
N LYS A 113 -9.11 -7.98 -5.56
CA LYS A 113 -10.32 -8.75 -5.88
C LYS A 113 -11.31 -7.98 -6.75
N LEU A 114 -11.44 -6.68 -6.53
CA LEU A 114 -12.47 -5.84 -7.15
C LEU A 114 -11.93 -5.00 -8.31
N ASN A 115 -10.61 -4.91 -8.47
CA ASN A 115 -9.96 -4.07 -9.45
C ASN A 115 -10.36 -4.46 -10.88
N HIS A 116 -10.52 -3.44 -11.71
CA HIS A 116 -10.87 -3.56 -13.12
C HIS A 116 -10.38 -2.34 -13.87
N GLN A 117 -10.22 -2.40 -15.20
CA GLN A 117 -9.82 -1.25 -16.03
C GLN A 117 -11.01 -0.49 -16.65
N LYS A 118 -12.15 -0.45 -15.95
CA LYS A 118 -13.35 0.24 -16.40
C LYS A 118 -13.42 1.65 -15.80
N ALA A 119 -13.51 2.65 -16.66
CA ALA A 119 -13.76 4.05 -16.29
C ALA A 119 -14.99 4.60 -17.03
N ASN A 120 -15.54 5.68 -16.51
CA ASN A 120 -16.46 6.57 -17.22
C ASN A 120 -15.91 7.99 -17.07
N VAL A 121 -14.95 8.32 -17.92
CA VAL A 121 -14.22 9.60 -17.86
C VAL A 121 -15.16 10.72 -18.28
N ASP A 122 -15.43 11.61 -17.34
CA ASP A 122 -16.13 12.86 -17.59
C ASP A 122 -15.12 13.88 -18.13
N GLN A 123 -15.34 14.32 -19.37
CA GLN A 123 -14.36 15.14 -20.09
C GLN A 123 -14.13 16.50 -19.41
N GLU A 124 -15.18 17.15 -18.92
CA GLU A 124 -15.08 18.46 -18.25
C GLU A 124 -14.29 18.33 -16.95
N LYS A 125 -14.60 17.32 -16.13
CA LYS A 125 -13.85 17.05 -14.89
C LYS A 125 -12.41 16.65 -15.18
N CYS A 126 -12.19 15.90 -16.25
CA CYS A 126 -10.85 15.50 -16.66
C CYS A 126 -10.00 16.71 -17.07
N ASP A 127 -10.54 17.60 -17.89
CA ASP A 127 -9.82 18.80 -18.32
C ASP A 127 -9.56 19.77 -17.17
N ALA A 128 -10.48 19.85 -16.19
CA ALA A 128 -10.25 20.59 -14.95
C ALA A 128 -9.17 19.94 -14.05
N PHE A 129 -9.02 18.61 -14.09
CA PHE A 129 -8.07 17.86 -13.27
C PHE A 129 -6.64 17.86 -13.82
N LYS A 130 -6.47 17.81 -15.14
CA LYS A 130 -5.15 17.74 -15.81
C LYS A 130 -4.12 18.76 -15.29
N PRO A 131 -4.45 20.05 -15.08
CA PRO A 131 -3.50 21.02 -14.53
C PRO A 131 -2.99 20.63 -13.14
N THR A 132 -3.88 20.13 -12.26
CA THR A 132 -3.49 19.67 -10.91
C THR A 132 -2.57 18.45 -10.99
N TYR A 133 -2.83 17.53 -11.91
CA TYR A 133 -1.93 16.41 -12.16
C TYR A 133 -0.55 16.87 -12.62
N GLN A 134 -0.48 17.76 -13.62
CA GLN A 134 0.78 18.27 -14.16
C GLN A 134 1.60 19.01 -13.10
N GLU A 135 0.94 19.81 -12.26
CA GLU A 135 1.60 20.52 -11.16
C GLU A 135 2.22 19.53 -10.16
N MET A 136 1.46 18.51 -9.75
CA MET A 136 1.97 17.50 -8.82
C MET A 136 3.10 16.67 -9.42
N TYR A 137 2.95 16.28 -10.68
CA TYR A 137 3.99 15.57 -11.43
C TYR A 137 5.31 16.36 -11.48
N GLN A 138 5.24 17.66 -11.76
CA GLN A 138 6.42 18.53 -11.75
C GLN A 138 7.05 18.64 -10.36
N ARG A 139 6.24 18.71 -9.30
CA ARG A 139 6.75 18.69 -7.91
C ARG A 139 7.48 17.39 -7.59
N MET A 140 6.94 16.25 -8.01
CA MET A 140 7.59 14.94 -7.83
C MET A 140 8.92 14.87 -8.61
N GLN A 141 8.95 15.33 -9.86
CA GLN A 141 10.19 15.40 -10.65
C GLN A 141 11.25 16.26 -9.97
N ASN A 142 10.87 17.45 -9.49
CA ASN A 142 11.79 18.37 -8.83
C ASN A 142 12.35 17.75 -7.53
N ALA A 143 11.49 17.13 -6.72
CA ALA A 143 11.90 16.46 -5.50
C ALA A 143 12.90 15.32 -5.75
N LEU A 144 12.67 14.51 -6.80
CA LEU A 144 13.58 13.45 -7.21
C LEU A 144 14.93 14.01 -7.68
N ALA A 145 14.94 15.08 -8.47
CA ALA A 145 16.16 15.73 -8.93
C ALA A 145 16.98 16.31 -7.76
N GLU A 146 16.33 16.91 -6.76
CA GLU A 146 17.00 17.40 -5.56
C GLU A 146 17.59 16.28 -4.71
N GLN A 147 16.88 15.16 -4.57
CA GLN A 147 17.41 13.98 -3.85
C GLN A 147 18.65 13.41 -4.54
N GLN A 148 18.70 13.41 -5.86
CA GLN A 148 19.87 12.96 -6.61
C GLN A 148 21.07 13.88 -6.39
N LYS A 149 20.87 15.21 -6.42
CA LYS A 149 21.92 16.20 -6.13
C LYS A 149 22.50 16.05 -4.72
N LYS A 150 21.67 15.70 -3.73
CA LYS A 150 22.11 15.49 -2.33
C LYS A 150 22.89 14.20 -2.10
N LYS A 151 22.86 13.26 -3.05
CA LYS A 151 23.56 11.96 -2.99
C LYS A 151 24.90 11.97 -3.72
N GLN A 152 25.20 13.04 -4.46
CA GLN A 152 26.49 13.29 -5.12
C GLN A 152 27.40 14.08 -4.19
#